data_AF-A0A8S3DTA0-F1
#
_entry.id   AF-A0A8S3DTA0-F1
#
_cell.length_a   1.000
_cell.length_b   1.000
_cell.length_c   1.000
_cell.angle_alpha   90.00
_cell.angle_beta   90.00
_cell.angle_gamma   90.00
#
_symmetry.space_group_name_H-M   'P 1'
#
loop_
_entity.id
_entity.type
_entity.pdbx_description
1 polymer ?
#
loop_
_entity_poly.entity_id
_entity_poly.type
_entity_poly.pdbx_seq_one_letter_code
_entity_poly.pdbx_strand_id
1 'polypeptide(L)'
;LIYVLFALTQDKNDDRRIRSAQYHLKYSAAVEHDLGHSNELESTELCRDGGRCKNMDPDHLKAYRHVPLCRYHLECVDFIRGSAEHCRDYRHCKPTCRFGHFCVKFHDEKHLSEENHPFPSPCPFTPFHCRQYNSLCETNNTRALPIDVQKHCLQYSHVCRYGRQCYETSDIHWKTTIHVIRNICSLGDKCTKIDQDDHLTSFSHPGIADIRRLCPYQANACRDKQKPEHIKQYRHHGKHDSSGVISCFGQNNKTNFVKNQVRTIQAINKYAKTLNPNNILSIPMEIQKWIKGLQPVHRCSKVIFESILVHGHVMSRSHMENLKNPLFVAQAVQEHKRIRGIFDRYKTPAIEDHVKEYIRAIVSLEYSKKHSKTPVTDATPSKTPMPVDSNDYYDTILKKERIFPSLIKPDEVIIIKNCAIAIAEASWNLYNSPSGIGYSNDKALGTDKHVFSVLGPHLGHYYGDIFLVFKSDVMFHPDT
;
A
#
# COMPACT_ATOMS: atom_id res chain seq x y z
N LEU A 1 -3.34 11.84 27.92
CA LEU A 1 -2.41 12.90 28.39
C LEU A 1 -0.92 12.52 28.33
N ILE A 2 -0.48 11.40 28.92
CA ILE A 2 0.97 11.07 29.07
C ILE A 2 1.71 10.86 27.73
N TYR A 3 1.05 10.34 26.68
CA TYR A 3 1.66 10.17 25.34
C TYR A 3 1.84 11.48 24.54
N VAL A 4 1.09 12.54 24.85
CA VAL A 4 1.15 13.82 24.13
C VAL A 4 2.25 14.72 24.72
N LEU A 5 2.51 14.60 26.02
CA LEU A 5 3.58 15.35 26.70
C LEU A 5 4.98 15.00 26.17
N PHE A 6 5.24 13.74 25.80
CA PHE A 6 6.53 13.33 25.25
C PHE A 6 6.82 13.95 23.86
N ALA A 7 5.80 14.37 23.11
CA ALA A 7 5.96 15.00 21.80
C ALA A 7 6.24 16.51 21.85
N LEU A 8 6.06 17.14 23.02
CA LEU A 8 6.21 18.58 23.26
C LEU A 8 7.50 18.96 24.00
N THR A 9 8.22 18.00 24.59
CA THR A 9 9.37 18.27 25.47
C THR A 9 10.74 18.28 24.79
N GLN A 10 10.85 18.01 23.49
CA GLN A 10 12.17 17.88 22.82
C GLN A 10 12.71 19.11 22.09
N ASP A 11 11.99 20.24 21.99
CA ASP A 11 12.61 21.47 21.45
C ASP A 11 11.78 22.71 21.77
N LYS A 12 12.26 23.56 22.69
CA LYS A 12 11.54 24.75 23.18
C LYS A 12 11.83 26.03 22.38
N ASN A 13 12.64 25.97 21.32
CA ASN A 13 13.22 27.17 20.69
C ASN A 13 12.68 27.54 19.30
N ASP A 14 11.50 27.07 18.90
CA ASP A 14 10.93 27.43 17.60
C ASP A 14 9.49 27.96 17.71
N ASP A 15 9.37 29.29 17.77
CA ASP A 15 8.11 30.07 17.84
C ASP A 15 7.08 29.67 16.76
N ARG A 16 7.51 28.99 15.69
CA ARG A 16 6.66 28.63 14.54
C ARG A 16 5.98 27.26 14.71
N ARG A 17 6.51 26.37 15.55
CA ARG A 17 5.85 25.09 15.95
C ARG A 17 4.63 25.32 16.83
N ILE A 18 4.55 26.48 17.48
CA ILE A 18 3.47 26.89 18.38
C ILE A 18 2.13 26.95 17.63
N ARG A 19 2.06 27.28 16.33
CA ARG A 19 0.78 27.46 15.61
C ARG A 19 0.10 26.16 15.16
N SER A 20 0.85 25.16 14.71
CA SER A 20 0.29 23.80 14.44
C SER A 20 -0.22 23.17 15.73
N ALA A 21 0.54 23.37 16.83
CA ALA A 21 0.06 23.05 18.17
C ALA A 21 -1.16 23.89 18.56
N GLN A 22 -1.25 25.18 18.19
CA GLN A 22 -2.43 26.02 18.47
C GLN A 22 -3.68 25.58 17.70
N TYR A 23 -3.59 25.11 16.45
CA TYR A 23 -4.78 24.56 15.76
C TYR A 23 -5.22 23.24 16.39
N HIS A 24 -4.27 22.36 16.73
CA HIS A 24 -4.57 21.16 17.50
C HIS A 24 -5.17 21.51 18.86
N LEU A 25 -4.59 22.46 19.60
CA LEU A 25 -5.09 22.90 20.90
C LEU A 25 -6.42 23.62 20.75
N LYS A 26 -6.68 24.40 19.71
CA LYS A 26 -8.00 25.02 19.45
C LYS A 26 -9.06 23.96 19.16
N TYR A 27 -8.72 22.94 18.37
CA TYR A 27 -9.64 21.84 18.06
C TYR A 27 -9.86 20.93 19.27
N SER A 28 -8.79 20.48 19.92
CA SER A 28 -8.86 19.70 21.15
C SER A 28 -9.55 20.47 22.28
N ALA A 29 -9.27 21.77 22.45
CA ALA A 29 -9.97 22.59 23.42
C ALA A 29 -11.43 22.77 23.02
N ALA A 30 -11.79 22.97 21.75
CA ALA A 30 -13.19 23.02 21.34
C ALA A 30 -13.92 21.70 21.62
N VAL A 31 -13.24 20.56 21.45
CA VAL A 31 -13.78 19.21 21.74
C VAL A 31 -13.89 18.96 23.24
N GLU A 32 -12.88 19.33 24.03
CA GLU A 32 -12.90 19.22 25.50
C GLU A 32 -13.91 20.20 26.11
N HIS A 33 -14.02 21.40 25.55
CA HIS A 33 -15.03 22.40 25.87
C HIS A 33 -16.43 21.86 25.59
N ASP A 34 -16.69 21.29 24.41
CA ASP A 34 -17.97 20.67 24.04
C ASP A 34 -18.35 19.45 24.92
N LEU A 35 -17.37 18.66 25.37
CA LEU A 35 -17.58 17.55 26.30
C LEU A 35 -17.82 18.00 27.75
N GLY A 36 -17.37 19.21 28.13
CA GLY A 36 -17.49 19.78 29.47
C GLY A 36 -18.58 20.84 29.65
N HIS A 37 -19.23 21.31 28.56
CA HIS A 37 -20.09 22.49 28.56
C HIS A 37 -21.52 22.31 29.10
N SER A 38 -21.70 21.51 30.15
CA SER A 38 -22.97 21.56 30.89
C SER A 38 -23.06 22.80 31.80
N ASN A 39 -21.96 23.27 32.43
CA ASN A 39 -22.12 24.13 33.61
C ASN A 39 -21.24 25.40 33.79
N GLU A 40 -20.19 25.72 33.03
CA GLU A 40 -19.36 26.92 33.33
C GLU A 40 -18.98 27.79 32.10
N LEU A 41 -19.60 28.97 32.04
CA LEU A 41 -19.25 30.29 31.45
C LEU A 41 -18.39 30.41 30.16
N GLU A 42 -19.05 30.88 29.07
CA GLU A 42 -18.61 32.03 28.22
C GLU A 42 -19.65 32.40 27.12
N SER A 43 -20.44 31.45 26.61
CA SER A 43 -21.53 31.75 25.64
C SER A 43 -22.91 31.87 26.31
N THR A 44 -23.65 32.93 25.97
CA THR A 44 -24.96 33.25 26.58
C THR A 44 -26.14 32.58 25.88
N GLU A 45 -25.97 32.12 24.63
CA GLU A 45 -27.07 31.61 23.80
C GLU A 45 -27.03 30.09 23.62
N LEU A 46 -28.18 29.44 23.81
CA LEU A 46 -28.36 28.02 23.47
C LEU A 46 -28.41 27.84 21.94
N CYS A 47 -27.80 26.77 21.45
CA CYS A 47 -27.88 26.41 20.04
C CYS A 47 -29.35 26.17 19.65
N ARG A 48 -29.84 26.87 18.62
CA ARG A 48 -31.23 26.76 18.14
C ARG A 48 -31.61 25.36 17.67
N ASP A 49 -30.63 24.59 17.20
CA ASP A 49 -30.83 23.22 16.75
C ASP A 49 -30.87 22.21 17.92
N GLY A 50 -30.54 22.64 19.15
CA GLY A 50 -30.56 21.84 20.37
C GLY A 50 -29.88 20.48 20.20
N GLY A 51 -30.55 19.40 20.63
CA GLY A 51 -30.03 18.05 20.49
C GLY A 51 -29.95 17.49 19.07
N ARG A 52 -30.45 18.22 18.06
CA ARG A 52 -30.35 17.87 16.64
C ARG A 52 -29.20 18.59 15.94
N CYS A 53 -28.47 19.46 16.63
CA CYS A 53 -27.33 20.15 16.07
C CYS A 53 -26.26 19.15 15.59
N LYS A 54 -25.86 19.29 14.32
CA LYS A 54 -24.78 18.51 13.69
C LYS A 54 -23.53 19.34 13.44
N ASN A 55 -23.56 20.63 13.77
CA ASN A 55 -22.50 21.56 13.47
C ASN A 55 -21.37 21.41 14.49
N MET A 56 -20.25 20.87 14.03
CA MET A 56 -19.03 20.67 14.82
C MET A 56 -17.94 21.70 14.48
N ASP A 57 -18.29 22.78 13.78
CA ASP A 57 -17.34 23.85 13.52
C ASP A 57 -16.91 24.49 14.85
N PRO A 58 -15.60 24.67 15.11
CA PRO A 58 -15.11 25.23 16.37
C PRO A 58 -15.69 26.60 16.72
N ASP A 59 -16.00 27.44 15.73
CA ASP A 59 -16.58 28.76 15.96
C ASP A 59 -18.04 28.63 16.40
N HIS A 60 -18.78 27.64 15.89
CA HIS A 60 -20.12 27.31 16.35
C HIS A 60 -20.12 26.75 17.77
N LEU A 61 -19.24 25.80 18.08
CA LEU A 61 -19.13 25.19 19.40
C LEU A 61 -18.69 26.19 20.49
N LYS A 62 -17.99 27.26 20.10
CA LYS A 62 -17.66 28.38 21.00
C LYS A 62 -18.80 29.37 21.16
N ALA A 63 -19.50 29.68 20.06
CA ALA A 63 -20.54 30.71 20.07
C ALA A 63 -21.84 30.28 20.78
N TYR A 64 -22.12 28.98 20.87
CA TYR A 64 -23.39 28.48 21.41
C TYR A 64 -23.18 27.42 22.49
N ARG A 65 -24.12 27.36 23.44
CA ARG A 65 -24.22 26.25 24.39
C ARG A 65 -24.97 25.08 23.77
N HIS A 66 -24.44 23.88 23.98
CA HIS A 66 -25.08 22.63 23.56
C HIS A 66 -25.40 21.77 24.76
N VAL A 67 -26.40 20.90 24.59
CA VAL A 67 -26.69 19.83 25.55
C VAL A 67 -25.65 18.71 25.41
N PRO A 68 -25.41 17.90 26.46
CA PRO A 68 -24.41 16.84 26.44
C PRO A 68 -24.58 15.87 25.26
N LEU A 69 -23.48 15.28 24.80
CA LEU A 69 -23.53 14.23 23.78
C LEU A 69 -24.25 12.98 24.31
N CYS A 70 -25.16 12.44 23.52
CA CYS A 70 -25.77 11.15 23.82
C CYS A 70 -24.71 10.05 23.78
N ARG A 71 -24.67 9.17 24.79
CA ARG A 71 -23.73 8.03 24.85
C ARG A 71 -23.83 7.08 23.64
N TYR A 72 -24.99 7.07 22.98
CA TYR A 72 -25.28 6.25 21.80
C TYR A 72 -25.16 7.02 20.48
N HIS A 73 -24.80 8.30 20.51
CA HIS A 73 -24.57 9.12 19.32
C HIS A 73 -25.72 8.98 18.30
N LEU A 74 -25.41 8.69 17.03
CA LEU A 74 -26.41 8.53 15.97
C LEU A 74 -27.21 7.21 16.06
N GLU A 75 -26.80 6.27 16.92
CA GLU A 75 -27.45 4.97 17.12
C GLU A 75 -28.50 5.01 18.26
N CYS A 76 -28.70 6.17 18.90
CA CYS A 76 -29.69 6.31 19.96
C CYS A 76 -31.12 6.01 19.47
N VAL A 77 -31.77 5.03 20.07
CA VAL A 77 -33.13 4.61 19.73
C VAL A 77 -34.13 5.75 19.92
N ASP A 78 -34.02 6.54 20.99
CA ASP A 78 -34.94 7.64 21.28
C ASP A 78 -34.83 8.78 20.26
N PHE A 79 -33.62 9.04 19.77
CA PHE A 79 -33.39 9.98 18.67
C PHE A 79 -33.96 9.47 17.36
N ILE A 80 -33.75 8.19 17.04
CA ILE A 80 -34.30 7.54 15.84
C ILE A 80 -35.83 7.57 15.85
N ARG A 81 -36.45 7.38 17.03
CA ARG A 81 -37.91 7.51 17.24
C ARG A 81 -38.41 8.95 17.25
N GLY A 82 -37.49 9.93 17.21
CA GLY A 82 -37.83 11.34 17.17
C GLY A 82 -38.29 11.92 18.51
N SER A 83 -37.91 11.33 19.65
CA SER A 83 -38.25 11.82 20.99
C SER A 83 -37.78 13.26 21.18
N ALA A 84 -38.74 14.20 21.23
CA ALA A 84 -38.46 15.60 21.44
C ALA A 84 -37.87 15.86 22.82
N GLU A 85 -38.35 15.13 23.84
CA GLU A 85 -37.84 15.22 25.21
C GLU A 85 -36.36 14.81 25.26
N HIS A 86 -36.00 13.66 24.71
CA HIS A 86 -34.61 13.20 24.67
C HIS A 86 -33.70 14.16 23.88
N CYS A 87 -34.20 14.76 22.80
CA CYS A 87 -33.47 15.77 22.02
C CYS A 87 -33.36 17.13 22.73
N ARG A 88 -34.10 17.38 23.82
CA ARG A 88 -33.85 18.56 24.68
C ARG A 88 -32.67 18.33 25.59
N ASP A 89 -32.44 17.09 26.02
CA ASP A 89 -31.41 16.77 27.02
C ASP A 89 -30.10 16.27 26.42
N TYR A 90 -30.12 15.75 25.18
CA TYR A 90 -28.94 15.15 24.55
C TYR A 90 -28.78 15.50 23.07
N ARG A 91 -27.51 15.71 22.67
CA ARG A 91 -27.10 15.96 21.28
C ARG A 91 -26.67 14.70 20.57
N HIS A 92 -27.13 14.53 19.33
CA HIS A 92 -26.92 13.34 18.50
C HIS A 92 -26.13 13.69 17.25
N CYS A 93 -24.81 13.73 17.37
CA CYS A 93 -23.88 13.88 16.26
C CYS A 93 -22.80 12.80 16.36
N LYS A 94 -21.99 12.65 15.31
CA LYS A 94 -20.83 11.76 15.38
C LYS A 94 -19.86 12.29 16.45
N PRO A 95 -19.22 11.42 17.25
CA PRO A 95 -18.14 11.81 18.12
C PRO A 95 -17.01 12.44 17.31
N THR A 96 -16.33 13.41 17.90
CA THR A 96 -15.20 14.04 17.23
C THR A 96 -13.99 13.11 17.20
N CYS A 97 -13.32 13.02 16.05
CA CYS A 97 -12.09 12.28 15.95
C CYS A 97 -11.01 12.87 16.85
N ARG A 98 -10.48 12.07 17.77
CA ARG A 98 -9.44 12.48 18.73
C ARG A 98 -8.15 12.98 18.07
N PHE A 99 -7.94 12.65 16.80
CA PHE A 99 -6.76 13.07 16.05
C PHE A 99 -7.04 14.25 15.10
N GLY A 100 -8.31 14.63 14.87
CA GLY A 100 -8.68 15.74 14.00
C GLY A 100 -7.96 15.72 12.66
N HIS A 101 -7.28 16.81 12.31
CA HIS A 101 -6.45 16.95 11.08
C HIS A 101 -5.29 15.96 10.99
N PHE A 102 -4.89 15.32 12.08
CA PHE A 102 -3.76 14.38 12.14
C PHE A 102 -4.21 12.92 12.12
N CYS A 103 -5.49 12.66 11.78
CA CYS A 103 -6.01 11.31 11.73
C CYS A 103 -5.22 10.45 10.74
N VAL A 104 -4.60 9.37 11.21
CA VAL A 104 -3.92 8.37 10.37
C VAL A 104 -4.88 7.33 9.78
N LYS A 105 -6.11 7.26 10.30
CA LYS A 105 -7.18 6.36 9.85
C LYS A 105 -8.10 7.01 8.80
N PHE A 106 -7.64 8.05 8.12
CA PHE A 106 -8.41 8.77 7.11
C PHE A 106 -8.74 7.92 5.85
N HIS A 107 -8.22 6.70 5.73
CA HIS A 107 -8.61 5.73 4.70
C HIS A 107 -9.63 4.68 5.19
N ASP A 108 -9.93 4.64 6.48
CA ASP A 108 -10.90 3.72 7.07
C ASP A 108 -12.30 4.34 6.93
N GLU A 109 -13.08 3.85 5.94
CA GLU A 109 -14.43 4.35 5.66
C GLU A 109 -15.35 4.23 6.89
N LYS A 110 -15.19 3.17 7.69
CA LYS A 110 -15.98 2.97 8.91
C LYS A 110 -15.69 4.10 9.90
N HIS A 111 -14.40 4.35 10.18
CA HIS A 111 -13.96 5.44 11.04
C HIS A 111 -14.43 6.82 10.54
N LEU A 112 -14.33 7.13 9.24
CA LEU A 112 -14.85 8.39 8.67
C LEU A 112 -16.38 8.49 8.76
N SER A 113 -17.09 7.35 8.69
CA SER A 113 -18.54 7.32 8.82
C SER A 113 -19.01 7.46 10.27
N GLU A 114 -18.19 7.03 11.23
CA GLU A 114 -18.53 7.01 12.66
C GLU A 114 -18.02 8.22 13.42
N GLU A 115 -16.96 8.89 12.95
CA GLU A 115 -16.37 10.06 13.62
C GLU A 115 -16.48 11.33 12.76
N ASN A 116 -16.45 12.50 13.42
CA ASN A 116 -16.38 13.81 12.78
C ASN A 116 -14.93 14.28 12.67
N HIS A 117 -14.56 14.77 11.48
CA HIS A 117 -13.25 15.34 11.19
C HIS A 117 -13.39 16.81 10.77
N PRO A 118 -12.37 17.64 11.00
CA PRO A 118 -12.38 19.06 10.63
C PRO A 118 -11.99 19.29 9.15
N PHE A 119 -11.97 18.23 8.35
CA PHE A 119 -11.66 18.26 6.93
C PHE A 119 -12.77 17.55 6.12
N PRO A 120 -13.00 17.95 4.85
CA PRO A 120 -13.89 17.23 3.93
C PRO A 120 -13.47 15.78 3.72
N SER A 121 -14.34 14.98 3.11
CA SER A 121 -14.00 13.59 2.75
C SER A 121 -12.63 13.51 2.06
N PRO A 122 -11.74 12.61 2.48
CA PRO A 122 -10.44 12.46 1.84
C PRO A 122 -10.58 12.10 0.36
N CYS A 123 -9.71 12.67 -0.47
CA CYS A 123 -9.62 12.32 -1.87
C CYS A 123 -9.18 10.85 -1.99
N PRO A 124 -9.86 10.02 -2.80
CA PRO A 124 -9.50 8.59 -2.94
C PRO A 124 -8.10 8.37 -3.53
N PHE A 125 -7.49 9.40 -4.11
CA PHE A 125 -6.13 9.35 -4.67
C PHE A 125 -5.06 10.00 -3.79
N THR A 126 -5.42 10.53 -2.61
CA THR A 126 -4.44 11.02 -1.63
C THR A 126 -3.76 9.81 -0.95
N PRO A 127 -2.48 9.85 -0.55
CA PRO A 127 -1.54 10.98 -0.62
C PRO A 127 -0.79 11.15 -1.95
N PHE A 128 -0.72 10.12 -2.82
CA PHE A 128 0.29 10.10 -3.90
C PHE A 128 -0.23 10.37 -5.32
N HIS A 129 -1.48 10.04 -5.62
CA HIS A 129 -1.96 9.88 -7.01
C HIS A 129 -2.94 10.96 -7.47
N CYS A 130 -3.25 11.96 -6.63
CA CYS A 130 -4.15 13.03 -7.02
C CYS A 130 -3.44 14.06 -7.91
N ARG A 131 -3.66 13.99 -9.23
CA ARG A 131 -3.07 14.93 -10.20
C ARG A 131 -3.50 16.38 -9.98
N GLN A 132 -4.76 16.61 -9.60
CA GLN A 132 -5.30 17.93 -9.32
C GLN A 132 -4.59 18.57 -8.11
N TYR A 133 -4.43 17.82 -7.02
CA TYR A 133 -3.69 18.32 -5.85
C TYR A 133 -2.20 18.51 -6.13
N ASN A 134 -1.57 17.63 -6.90
CA ASN A 134 -0.18 17.83 -7.33
C ASN A 134 -0.02 19.15 -8.12
N SER A 135 -0.97 19.45 -9.01
CA SER A 135 -0.99 20.72 -9.77
C SER A 135 -1.16 21.93 -8.84
N LEU A 136 -1.99 21.81 -7.79
CA LEU A 136 -2.14 22.83 -6.75
C LEU A 136 -0.82 23.07 -6.00
N CYS A 137 -0.12 22.01 -5.63
CA CYS A 137 1.18 22.11 -4.96
C CYS A 137 2.35 22.55 -5.87
N GLU A 138 2.10 22.73 -7.17
CA GLU A 138 3.12 23.11 -8.16
C GLU A 138 3.01 24.56 -8.62
N THR A 139 1.84 25.17 -8.46
CA THR A 139 1.64 26.56 -8.84
C THR A 139 2.02 27.52 -7.72
N ASN A 140 2.62 28.64 -8.08
CA ASN A 140 2.77 29.80 -7.18
C ASN A 140 1.51 30.68 -7.19
N ASN A 141 0.58 30.46 -8.14
CA ASN A 141 -0.66 31.20 -8.27
C ASN A 141 -1.84 30.23 -8.41
N THR A 142 -2.48 29.93 -7.28
CA THR A 142 -3.63 29.02 -7.21
C THR A 142 -4.83 29.51 -8.01
N ARG A 143 -4.99 30.82 -8.20
CA ARG A 143 -6.08 31.42 -8.98
C ARG A 143 -5.94 31.18 -10.49
N ALA A 144 -4.72 30.92 -10.96
CA ALA A 144 -4.45 30.61 -12.37
C ALA A 144 -4.75 29.15 -12.73
N LEU A 145 -5.04 28.29 -11.75
CA LEU A 145 -5.39 26.90 -12.02
C LEU A 145 -6.79 26.77 -12.64
N PRO A 146 -7.02 25.72 -13.45
CA PRO A 146 -8.36 25.36 -13.90
C PRO A 146 -9.37 25.29 -12.74
N ILE A 147 -10.60 25.76 -13.00
CA ILE A 147 -11.66 25.86 -11.97
C ILE A 147 -11.99 24.49 -11.38
N ASP A 148 -11.92 23.41 -12.17
CA ASP A 148 -12.14 22.04 -11.72
C ASP A 148 -11.07 21.57 -10.72
N VAL A 149 -9.80 21.96 -10.91
CA VAL A 149 -8.71 21.67 -9.97
C VAL A 149 -8.96 22.37 -8.63
N GLN A 150 -9.34 23.65 -8.67
CA GLN A 150 -9.65 24.43 -7.46
C GLN A 150 -10.85 23.82 -6.73
N LYS A 151 -11.93 23.52 -7.45
CA LYS A 151 -13.13 22.87 -6.89
C LYS A 151 -12.81 21.53 -6.23
N HIS A 152 -12.02 20.69 -6.90
CA HIS A 152 -11.63 19.39 -6.36
C HIS A 152 -10.88 19.51 -5.03
N CYS A 153 -9.91 20.43 -4.94
CA CYS A 153 -9.09 20.62 -3.74
C CYS A 153 -9.82 21.35 -2.59
N LEU A 154 -10.99 21.93 -2.86
CA LEU A 154 -11.91 22.45 -1.84
C LEU A 154 -12.94 21.39 -1.41
N GLN A 155 -13.37 20.54 -2.35
CA GLN A 155 -14.38 19.51 -2.11
C GLN A 155 -13.82 18.29 -1.36
N TYR A 156 -12.57 17.91 -1.66
CA TYR A 156 -11.91 16.76 -1.06
C TYR A 156 -10.69 17.19 -0.28
N SER A 157 -10.41 16.50 0.82
CA SER A 157 -9.19 16.74 1.57
C SER A 157 -8.01 15.92 1.05
N HIS A 158 -6.81 16.45 1.21
CA HIS A 158 -5.56 15.83 0.78
C HIS A 158 -4.53 15.81 1.90
N VAL A 159 -3.69 14.78 1.93
CA VAL A 159 -2.55 14.74 2.84
C VAL A 159 -1.57 15.85 2.46
N CYS A 160 -1.33 16.75 3.42
CA CYS A 160 -0.34 17.80 3.31
C CYS A 160 1.05 17.19 3.08
N ARG A 161 1.76 17.70 2.07
CA ARG A 161 3.06 17.15 1.67
C ARG A 161 4.14 17.28 2.71
N TYR A 162 4.01 18.21 3.65
CA TYR A 162 4.97 18.44 4.71
C TYR A 162 4.55 17.84 6.05
N GLY A 163 3.38 17.18 6.12
CA GLY A 163 2.91 16.52 7.34
C GLY A 163 3.06 17.41 8.58
N ARG A 164 3.73 16.90 9.61
CA ARG A 164 3.97 17.67 10.85
C ARG A 164 4.83 18.93 10.65
N GLN A 165 5.60 19.01 9.57
CA GLN A 165 6.49 20.13 9.25
C GLN A 165 5.84 21.20 8.36
N CYS A 166 4.53 21.13 8.14
CA CYS A 166 3.84 22.14 7.37
C CYS A 166 3.92 23.53 8.04
N TYR A 167 4.35 24.53 7.27
CA TYR A 167 4.43 25.93 7.69
C TYR A 167 3.25 26.78 7.20
N GLU A 168 2.31 26.19 6.45
CA GLU A 168 1.17 26.91 5.90
C GLU A 168 0.16 27.25 7.02
N THR A 169 -0.24 28.52 7.08
CA THR A 169 -1.09 29.06 8.15
C THR A 169 -2.47 29.48 7.69
N SER A 170 -2.76 29.41 6.39
CA SER A 170 -4.09 29.77 5.89
C SER A 170 -5.16 28.80 6.40
N ASP A 171 -6.30 29.36 6.80
CA ASP A 171 -7.44 28.58 7.28
C ASP A 171 -7.95 27.60 6.22
N ILE A 172 -7.89 27.99 4.94
CA ILE A 172 -8.30 27.13 3.82
C ILE A 172 -7.44 25.87 3.80
N HIS A 173 -6.12 25.98 3.89
CA HIS A 173 -5.22 24.82 3.90
C HIS A 173 -5.54 23.87 5.05
N TRP A 174 -5.75 24.38 6.27
CA TRP A 174 -6.11 23.52 7.40
C TRP A 174 -7.46 22.85 7.20
N LYS A 175 -8.48 23.60 6.72
CA LYS A 175 -9.80 23.04 6.43
C LYS A 175 -9.77 21.99 5.33
N THR A 176 -8.84 22.04 4.38
CA THR A 176 -8.81 21.11 3.23
C THR A 176 -7.66 20.09 3.26
N THR A 177 -6.85 20.03 4.31
CA THR A 177 -5.72 19.10 4.36
C THR A 177 -5.62 18.26 5.63
N ILE A 178 -4.99 17.10 5.45
CA ILE A 178 -4.71 16.10 6.49
C ILE A 178 -3.21 16.11 6.76
N HIS A 179 -2.79 16.31 8.00
CA HIS A 179 -1.39 16.37 8.40
C HIS A 179 -0.98 15.05 9.03
N VAL A 180 -0.49 14.10 8.23
CA VAL A 180 0.01 12.83 8.76
C VAL A 180 1.33 13.07 9.49
N ILE A 181 1.40 12.68 10.76
CA ILE A 181 2.61 12.83 11.58
C ILE A 181 3.56 11.66 11.33
N ARG A 182 4.80 11.97 10.94
CA ARG A 182 5.91 11.02 10.94
C ARG A 182 6.91 11.37 12.05
N ASN A 183 7.78 10.40 12.36
CA ASN A 183 8.85 10.60 13.32
C ASN A 183 9.87 11.59 12.75
N ILE A 184 10.28 12.57 13.53
CA ILE A 184 11.37 13.47 13.15
C ILE A 184 12.67 12.67 13.20
N CYS A 185 13.50 12.79 12.15
CA CYS A 185 14.82 12.19 12.22
C CYS A 185 15.64 12.83 13.34
N SER A 186 16.20 12.01 14.23
CA SER A 186 17.03 12.46 15.35
C SER A 186 18.28 13.24 14.92
N LEU A 187 18.76 13.03 13.69
CA LEU A 187 19.90 13.75 13.13
C LEU A 187 19.51 15.04 12.39
N GLY A 188 18.21 15.28 12.16
CA GLY A 188 17.70 16.49 11.51
C GLY A 188 18.42 16.83 10.20
N ASP A 189 18.98 18.03 10.14
CA ASP A 189 19.72 18.57 8.98
C ASP A 189 21.12 17.94 8.81
N LYS A 190 21.64 17.27 9.85
CA LYS A 190 22.94 16.57 9.84
C LYS A 190 22.81 15.12 9.38
N CYS A 191 21.63 14.70 8.94
CA CYS A 191 21.40 13.32 8.53
C CYS A 191 22.14 13.00 7.23
N THR A 192 22.94 11.93 7.26
CA THR A 192 23.69 11.44 6.10
C THR A 192 22.87 10.51 5.21
N LYS A 193 21.62 10.18 5.59
CA LYS A 193 20.73 9.25 4.89
C LYS A 193 19.64 9.96 4.07
N ILE A 194 19.84 11.23 3.75
CA ILE A 194 18.86 12.01 2.98
C ILE A 194 18.72 11.53 1.54
N ASP A 195 19.68 10.78 1.01
CA ASP A 195 19.62 10.15 -0.31
C ASP A 195 18.93 8.77 -0.30
N GLN A 196 18.53 8.28 0.88
CA GLN A 196 17.88 6.97 1.03
C GLN A 196 16.36 7.13 1.08
N ASP A 197 15.67 6.72 0.00
CA ASP A 197 14.23 6.91 -0.14
C ASP A 197 13.41 6.21 0.96
N ASP A 198 13.84 5.04 1.45
CA ASP A 198 13.22 4.33 2.56
C ASP A 198 13.29 5.14 3.86
N HIS A 199 14.45 5.73 4.14
CA HIS A 199 14.67 6.59 5.31
C HIS A 199 13.77 7.83 5.26
N LEU A 200 13.74 8.53 4.12
CA LEU A 200 12.85 9.68 3.92
C LEU A 200 11.35 9.34 3.89
N THR A 201 10.99 8.06 3.73
CA THR A 201 9.61 7.59 3.84
C THR A 201 9.21 7.34 5.30
N SER A 202 10.17 6.97 6.15
CA SER A 202 9.93 6.70 7.57
C SER A 202 10.10 7.94 8.47
N PHE A 203 10.93 8.90 8.07
CA PHE A 203 11.28 10.04 8.90
C PHE A 203 11.05 11.38 8.20
N SER A 204 10.62 12.38 8.96
CA SER A 204 10.51 13.77 8.53
C SER A 204 11.84 14.51 8.71
N HIS A 205 12.20 15.34 7.74
CA HIS A 205 13.40 16.18 7.73
C HIS A 205 13.06 17.62 7.38
N PRO A 206 13.62 18.62 8.10
CA PRO A 206 13.37 20.03 7.79
C PRO A 206 13.61 20.35 6.31
N GLY A 207 12.61 20.97 5.68
CA GLY A 207 12.70 21.38 4.27
C GLY A 207 12.59 20.24 3.24
N ILE A 208 12.32 19.01 3.67
CA ILE A 208 12.01 17.87 2.81
C ILE A 208 10.52 17.54 2.97
N ALA A 209 9.79 17.40 1.87
CA ALA A 209 8.40 16.97 1.92
C ALA A 209 8.30 15.51 2.44
N ASP A 210 7.42 15.25 3.41
CA ASP A 210 7.06 13.89 3.83
C ASP A 210 6.44 13.11 2.65
N ILE A 211 5.58 13.77 1.86
CA ILE A 211 4.98 13.22 0.64
C ILE A 211 5.69 13.83 -0.58
N ARG A 212 6.75 13.16 -1.02
CA ARG A 212 7.51 13.53 -2.23
C ARG A 212 6.82 13.05 -3.50
N ARG A 213 6.95 13.84 -4.57
CA ARG A 213 6.37 13.53 -5.90
C ARG A 213 7.10 12.35 -6.52
N LEU A 214 6.43 11.58 -7.36
CA LEU A 214 7.16 10.62 -8.21
C LEU A 214 8.01 11.40 -9.22
N CYS A 215 9.31 11.08 -9.28
CA CYS A 215 10.19 11.59 -10.32
C CYS A 215 9.64 11.22 -11.70
N PRO A 216 9.58 12.15 -12.67
CA PRO A 216 9.12 11.84 -14.03
C PRO A 216 10.09 10.93 -14.79
N TYR A 217 11.33 10.85 -14.33
CA TYR A 217 12.36 9.95 -14.86
C TYR A 217 12.47 8.69 -13.99
N GLN A 218 12.70 7.55 -14.64
CA GLN A 218 13.06 6.31 -13.93
C GLN A 218 14.31 6.54 -13.07
N ALA A 219 14.41 5.89 -11.91
CA ALA A 219 15.51 6.12 -10.95
C ALA A 219 16.94 5.98 -11.55
N ASN A 220 17.11 5.14 -12.57
CA ASN A 220 18.39 4.96 -13.26
C ASN A 220 18.63 5.99 -14.37
N ALA A 221 17.58 6.63 -14.88
CA ALA A 221 17.62 7.64 -15.93
C ALA A 221 17.66 9.08 -15.38
N CYS A 222 17.25 9.29 -14.12
CA CYS A 222 17.30 10.61 -13.50
C CYS A 222 18.75 11.00 -13.17
N ARG A 223 19.28 12.00 -13.88
CA ARG A 223 20.62 12.57 -13.64
C ARG A 223 20.68 13.41 -12.36
N ASP A 224 19.53 13.89 -11.90
CA ASP A 224 19.41 14.78 -10.75
C ASP A 224 19.12 14.04 -9.44
N LYS A 225 19.08 12.70 -9.45
CA LYS A 225 18.65 11.90 -8.31
C LYS A 225 19.45 12.09 -7.01
N GLN A 226 20.69 12.56 -7.13
CA GLN A 226 21.58 12.86 -6.00
C GLN A 226 21.62 14.34 -5.65
N LYS A 227 20.95 15.21 -6.42
CA LYS A 227 20.93 16.65 -6.14
C LYS A 227 20.01 16.93 -4.94
N PRO A 228 20.48 17.65 -3.90
CA PRO A 228 19.67 17.93 -2.71
C PRO A 228 18.30 18.55 -3.02
N GLU A 229 18.24 19.51 -3.95
CA GLU A 229 16.98 20.17 -4.33
C GLU A 229 15.98 19.20 -4.99
N HIS A 230 16.49 18.21 -5.73
CA HIS A 230 15.65 17.20 -6.34
C HIS A 230 15.12 16.20 -5.30
N ILE A 231 15.99 15.76 -4.37
CA ILE A 231 15.64 14.87 -3.25
C ILE A 231 14.53 15.46 -2.38
N LYS A 232 14.57 16.78 -2.13
CA LYS A 232 13.54 17.50 -1.35
C LYS A 232 12.13 17.35 -1.93
N GLN A 233 12.03 17.26 -3.26
CA GLN A 233 10.76 17.35 -3.97
C GLN A 233 10.28 16.02 -4.54
N TYR A 234 11.21 15.17 -4.99
CA TYR A 234 10.94 13.95 -5.72
C TYR A 234 11.46 12.72 -4.98
N ARG A 235 10.64 11.66 -4.98
CA ARG A 235 11.05 10.30 -4.71
C ARG A 235 11.24 9.60 -6.05
N HIS A 236 12.21 8.71 -6.14
CA HIS A 236 12.33 7.88 -7.31
C HIS A 236 11.58 6.60 -7.05
N HIS A 237 10.62 6.28 -7.93
CA HIS A 237 10.29 4.88 -8.07
C HIS A 237 11.46 4.28 -8.86
N GLY A 238 12.15 3.31 -8.26
CA GLY A 238 13.05 2.49 -9.03
C GLY A 238 12.30 1.89 -10.23
N LYS A 239 13.04 1.47 -11.26
CA LYS A 239 12.68 0.19 -11.89
C LYS A 239 12.63 -0.96 -10.86
N HIS A 240 13.19 -0.71 -9.68
CA HIS A 240 13.11 -1.52 -8.49
C HIS A 240 12.13 -0.87 -7.53
N ASP A 241 10.88 -1.30 -7.65
CA ASP A 241 10.13 -1.59 -6.44
C ASP A 241 11.08 -2.27 -5.46
N SER A 242 11.25 -1.68 -4.29
CA SER A 242 11.90 -2.33 -3.15
C SER A 242 10.99 -3.38 -2.53
N SER A 243 9.75 -3.53 -3.02
CA SER A 243 9.00 -4.78 -2.92
C SER A 243 9.69 -5.81 -3.83
N GLY A 244 9.85 -7.06 -3.38
CA GLY A 244 10.43 -8.14 -4.19
C GLY A 244 9.59 -8.53 -5.42
N VAL A 245 8.70 -7.66 -5.89
CA VAL A 245 7.75 -7.92 -6.96
C VAL A 245 8.48 -7.89 -8.30
N ILE A 246 8.64 -9.08 -8.88
CA ILE A 246 8.96 -9.24 -10.29
C ILE A 246 7.83 -8.61 -11.09
N SER A 247 8.12 -7.58 -11.89
CA SER A 247 7.16 -7.05 -12.85
C SER A 247 6.81 -8.15 -13.84
N CYS A 248 5.62 -8.75 -13.74
CA CYS A 248 5.24 -9.86 -14.61
C CYS A 248 4.91 -9.35 -16.01
N PHE A 249 5.92 -9.23 -16.87
CA PHE A 249 5.83 -9.19 -18.34
C PHE A 249 4.80 -8.22 -18.96
N GLY A 250 4.40 -7.15 -18.27
CA GLY A 250 3.39 -6.20 -18.76
C GLY A 250 2.06 -6.85 -19.16
N GLN A 251 1.75 -8.06 -18.66
CA GLN A 251 0.55 -8.81 -19.07
C GLN A 251 -0.74 -8.13 -18.60
N ASN A 252 -0.66 -7.28 -17.58
CA ASN A 252 -1.79 -6.54 -17.02
C ASN A 252 -1.87 -5.07 -17.46
N ASN A 253 -0.91 -4.56 -18.26
CA ASN A 253 -0.86 -3.16 -18.71
C ASN A 253 -2.07 -2.73 -19.56
N LYS A 254 -2.82 -3.70 -20.09
CA LYS A 254 -4.03 -3.47 -20.89
C LYS A 254 -5.33 -3.67 -20.10
N THR A 255 -5.24 -4.11 -18.84
CA THR A 255 -6.39 -4.46 -18.02
C THR A 255 -6.74 -3.27 -17.13
N ASN A 256 -7.84 -2.60 -17.44
CA ASN A 256 -8.36 -1.52 -16.62
C ASN A 256 -9.20 -2.12 -15.49
N PHE A 257 -8.57 -2.40 -14.35
CA PHE A 257 -9.20 -3.14 -13.24
C PHE A 257 -10.34 -2.38 -12.56
N VAL A 258 -10.28 -1.05 -12.52
CA VAL A 258 -11.41 -0.20 -12.09
C VAL A 258 -12.59 -0.38 -13.05
N LYS A 259 -12.32 -0.37 -14.36
CA LYS A 259 -13.34 -0.66 -15.38
C LYS A 259 -13.87 -2.10 -15.26
N ASN A 260 -13.03 -3.07 -14.89
CA ASN A 260 -13.48 -4.44 -14.64
C ASN A 260 -14.35 -4.53 -13.39
N GLN A 261 -14.00 -3.86 -12.29
CA GLN A 261 -14.83 -3.78 -11.09
C GLN A 261 -16.20 -3.15 -11.40
N VAL A 262 -16.21 -2.03 -12.13
CA VAL A 262 -17.44 -1.38 -12.61
C VAL A 262 -18.25 -2.34 -13.49
N ARG A 263 -17.61 -3.06 -14.42
CA ARG A 263 -18.26 -4.06 -15.28
C ARG A 263 -18.82 -5.23 -14.49
N THR A 264 -18.13 -5.72 -13.47
CA THR A 264 -18.60 -6.80 -12.60
C THR A 264 -19.81 -6.34 -11.80
N ILE A 265 -19.79 -5.14 -11.21
CA ILE A 265 -20.95 -4.55 -10.53
C ILE A 265 -22.12 -4.38 -11.52
N GLN A 266 -21.86 -3.90 -12.74
CA GLN A 266 -22.86 -3.78 -13.79
C GLN A 266 -23.44 -5.14 -14.22
N ALA A 267 -22.61 -6.18 -14.33
CA ALA A 267 -23.02 -7.52 -14.69
C ALA A 267 -23.87 -8.17 -13.58
N ILE A 268 -23.47 -8.03 -12.31
CA ILE A 268 -24.26 -8.49 -11.16
C ILE A 268 -25.58 -7.74 -11.10
N ASN A 269 -25.58 -6.41 -11.30
CA ASN A 269 -26.81 -5.62 -11.37
C ASN A 269 -27.72 -6.05 -12.53
N LYS A 270 -27.15 -6.38 -13.69
CA LYS A 270 -27.90 -6.89 -14.86
C LYS A 270 -28.51 -8.27 -14.56
N TYR A 271 -27.75 -9.15 -13.93
CA TYR A 271 -28.20 -10.48 -13.52
C TYR A 271 -29.31 -10.40 -12.45
N ALA A 272 -29.16 -9.54 -11.44
CA ALA A 272 -30.20 -9.26 -10.45
C ALA A 272 -31.50 -8.77 -11.10
N LYS A 273 -31.42 -7.92 -12.13
CA LYS A 273 -32.58 -7.48 -12.92
C LYS A 273 -33.26 -8.61 -13.69
N THR A 274 -32.51 -9.61 -14.18
CA THR A 274 -33.10 -10.76 -14.88
C THR A 274 -33.82 -11.72 -13.94
N LEU A 275 -33.45 -11.77 -12.67
CA LEU A 275 -34.09 -12.62 -11.67
C LEU A 275 -35.42 -12.07 -11.16
N ASN A 276 -35.66 -10.75 -11.28
CA ASN A 276 -36.95 -10.16 -10.91
C ASN A 276 -37.23 -8.86 -11.71
N PRO A 277 -37.86 -8.95 -12.90
CA PRO A 277 -38.01 -7.81 -13.81
C PRO A 277 -38.82 -6.63 -13.24
N ASN A 278 -39.66 -6.88 -12.23
CA ASN A 278 -40.55 -5.89 -11.63
C ASN A 278 -39.97 -5.22 -10.36
N ASN A 279 -38.77 -5.61 -9.91
CA ASN A 279 -38.18 -5.09 -8.68
C ASN A 279 -36.81 -4.46 -8.96
N ILE A 280 -36.71 -3.13 -8.85
CA ILE A 280 -35.46 -2.35 -8.96
C ILE A 280 -34.67 -2.50 -7.65
N LEU A 281 -34.44 -3.73 -7.18
CA LEU A 281 -33.52 -3.94 -6.07
C LEU A 281 -32.11 -3.91 -6.64
N SER A 282 -31.53 -2.70 -6.66
CA SER A 282 -30.08 -2.55 -6.65
C SER A 282 -29.52 -3.45 -5.54
N ILE A 283 -28.40 -4.13 -5.81
CA ILE A 283 -27.70 -4.95 -4.80
C ILE A 283 -27.71 -4.20 -3.46
N PRO A 284 -28.28 -4.78 -2.38
CA PRO A 284 -28.33 -4.13 -1.07
C PRO A 284 -27.00 -3.50 -0.71
N MET A 285 -27.02 -2.28 -0.19
CA MET A 285 -25.80 -1.51 0.09
C MET A 285 -24.84 -2.28 1.01
N GLU A 286 -25.37 -3.15 1.87
CA GLU A 286 -24.61 -4.06 2.71
C GLU A 286 -23.81 -5.09 1.92
N ILE A 287 -24.40 -5.68 0.86
CA ILE A 287 -23.69 -6.60 -0.03
C ILE A 287 -22.64 -5.84 -0.84
N GLN A 288 -22.92 -4.60 -1.28
CA GLN A 288 -21.92 -3.77 -1.95
C GLN A 288 -20.77 -3.40 -1.01
N LYS A 289 -21.05 -3.04 0.24
CA LYS A 289 -20.04 -2.78 1.28
C LYS A 289 -19.24 -4.03 1.60
N TRP A 290 -19.90 -5.19 1.68
CA TRP A 290 -19.23 -6.47 1.89
C TRP A 290 -18.26 -6.76 0.74
N ILE A 291 -18.70 -6.67 -0.52
CA ILE A 291 -17.85 -6.84 -1.71
C ILE A 291 -16.68 -5.85 -1.72
N LYS A 292 -16.91 -4.59 -1.34
CA LYS A 292 -15.86 -3.56 -1.22
C LYS A 292 -14.87 -3.84 -0.09
N GLY A 293 -15.32 -4.48 0.98
CA GLY A 293 -14.53 -4.84 2.17
C GLY A 293 -13.83 -6.19 2.07
N LEU A 294 -14.03 -6.95 0.99
CA LEU A 294 -13.33 -8.22 0.79
C LEU A 294 -11.83 -7.98 0.69
N GLN A 295 -11.08 -8.64 1.57
CA GLN A 295 -9.63 -8.69 1.48
C GLN A 295 -9.20 -9.99 0.78
N PRO A 296 -8.22 -9.91 -0.13
CA PRO A 296 -7.62 -11.10 -0.70
C PRO A 296 -6.94 -11.91 0.40
N VAL A 297 -7.32 -13.18 0.56
CA VAL A 297 -6.63 -14.10 1.45
C VAL A 297 -6.10 -15.27 0.65
N HIS A 298 -4.83 -15.63 0.86
CA HIS A 298 -4.24 -16.85 0.31
C HIS A 298 -3.84 -17.77 1.45
N ARG A 299 -4.30 -19.02 1.39
CA ARG A 299 -3.95 -20.07 2.34
C ARG A 299 -2.90 -20.97 1.71
N CYS A 300 -1.80 -21.23 2.42
CA CYS A 300 -0.70 -22.04 1.90
C CYS A 300 -0.07 -22.92 3.00
N SER A 301 0.60 -23.98 2.57
CA SER A 301 1.39 -24.84 3.46
C SER A 301 2.71 -24.18 3.79
N LYS A 302 3.36 -24.66 4.86
CA LYS A 302 4.68 -24.16 5.29
C LYS A 302 5.70 -24.13 4.15
N VAL A 303 5.80 -25.21 3.37
CA VAL A 303 6.74 -25.34 2.26
C VAL A 303 6.47 -24.29 1.17
N ILE A 304 5.20 -24.04 0.86
CA ILE A 304 4.80 -23.03 -0.13
C ILE A 304 5.08 -21.63 0.38
N PHE A 305 4.77 -21.35 1.65
CA PHE A 305 5.07 -20.06 2.28
C PHE A 305 6.57 -19.76 2.26
N GLU A 306 7.41 -20.71 2.67
CA GLU A 306 8.87 -20.57 2.63
C GLU A 306 9.36 -20.32 1.20
N SER A 307 8.79 -21.01 0.21
CA SER A 307 9.15 -20.81 -1.20
C SER A 307 8.75 -19.41 -1.70
N ILE A 308 7.57 -18.90 -1.31
CA ILE A 308 7.16 -17.51 -1.59
C ILE A 308 8.15 -16.52 -1.00
N LEU A 309 8.60 -16.72 0.25
CA LEU A 309 9.58 -15.85 0.89
C LEU A 309 10.94 -15.86 0.18
N VAL A 310 11.38 -17.02 -0.31
CA VAL A 310 12.63 -17.17 -1.07
C VAL A 310 12.56 -16.45 -2.42
N HIS A 311 11.44 -16.57 -3.13
CA HIS A 311 11.23 -15.84 -4.38
C HIS A 311 11.04 -14.33 -4.15
N GLY A 312 10.45 -13.94 -3.02
CA GLY A 312 10.18 -12.55 -2.67
C GLY A 312 8.89 -11.99 -3.28
N HIS A 313 8.07 -12.83 -3.91
CA HIS A 313 6.78 -12.44 -4.49
C HIS A 313 5.80 -13.61 -4.56
N VAL A 314 4.52 -13.27 -4.69
CA VAL A 314 3.44 -14.21 -4.96
C VAL A 314 3.28 -14.39 -6.47
N MET A 315 2.79 -15.55 -6.89
CA MET A 315 2.79 -15.97 -8.29
C MET A 315 1.42 -16.46 -8.73
N SER A 316 1.10 -16.27 -10.02
CA SER A 316 -0.05 -16.90 -10.65
C SER A 316 0.23 -18.36 -10.98
N ARG A 317 -0.82 -19.16 -11.23
CA ARG A 317 -0.64 -20.56 -11.66
C ARG A 317 0.13 -20.63 -12.97
N SER A 318 -0.16 -19.73 -13.92
CA SER A 318 0.56 -19.62 -15.19
C SER A 318 2.06 -19.34 -14.98
N HIS A 319 2.42 -18.50 -14.01
CA HIS A 319 3.82 -18.29 -13.65
C HIS A 319 4.45 -19.55 -13.05
N MET A 320 3.75 -20.24 -12.13
CA MET A 320 4.24 -21.47 -11.53
C MET A 320 4.51 -22.58 -12.57
N GLU A 321 3.72 -22.66 -13.65
CA GLU A 321 3.99 -23.61 -14.74
C GLU A 321 5.34 -23.36 -15.44
N ASN A 322 5.76 -22.09 -15.53
CA ASN A 322 7.07 -21.75 -16.12
C ASN A 322 8.25 -22.16 -15.21
N LEU A 323 8.02 -22.38 -13.91
CA LEU A 323 9.06 -22.86 -12.99
C LEU A 323 9.53 -24.29 -13.31
N LYS A 324 8.83 -25.02 -14.18
CA LYS A 324 9.31 -26.30 -14.75
C LYS A 324 10.53 -26.11 -15.65
N ASN A 325 10.71 -24.92 -16.21
CA ASN A 325 11.81 -24.61 -17.11
C ASN A 325 13.01 -24.03 -16.32
N PRO A 326 14.15 -24.72 -16.23
CA PRO A 326 15.32 -24.23 -15.50
C PRO A 326 15.86 -22.91 -16.06
N LEU A 327 15.69 -22.63 -17.37
CA LEU A 327 16.09 -21.34 -17.94
C LEU A 327 15.24 -20.18 -17.42
N PHE A 328 13.95 -20.42 -17.22
CA PHE A 328 13.04 -19.42 -16.63
C PHE A 328 13.41 -19.15 -15.17
N VAL A 329 13.72 -20.20 -14.41
CA VAL A 329 14.17 -20.08 -13.02
C VAL A 329 15.51 -19.35 -12.93
N ALA A 330 16.45 -19.65 -13.82
CA ALA A 330 17.72 -18.92 -13.91
C ALA A 330 17.50 -17.42 -14.21
N GLN A 331 16.47 -17.06 -15.00
CA GLN A 331 16.07 -15.67 -15.18
C GLN A 331 15.49 -15.08 -13.88
N ALA A 332 14.63 -15.80 -13.16
CA ALA A 332 14.10 -15.34 -11.87
C ALA A 332 15.22 -15.07 -10.84
N VAL A 333 16.28 -15.90 -10.80
CA VAL A 333 17.47 -15.65 -9.97
C VAL A 333 18.17 -14.35 -10.36
N GLN A 334 18.34 -14.09 -11.66
CA GLN A 334 18.94 -12.84 -12.14
C GLN A 334 18.13 -11.61 -11.75
N GLU A 335 16.81 -11.76 -11.62
CA GLU A 335 15.90 -10.70 -11.24
C GLU A 335 15.81 -10.49 -9.72
N HIS A 336 16.33 -11.42 -8.93
CA HIS A 336 16.32 -11.34 -7.47
C HIS A 336 17.15 -10.15 -6.95
N LYS A 337 16.62 -9.42 -5.96
CA LYS A 337 17.19 -8.16 -5.43
C LYS A 337 18.68 -8.26 -5.09
N ARG A 338 19.10 -9.35 -4.45
CA ARG A 338 20.50 -9.56 -4.05
C ARG A 338 21.43 -9.72 -5.26
N ILE A 339 20.95 -10.33 -6.33
CA ILE A 339 21.73 -10.58 -7.57
C ILE A 339 21.78 -9.32 -8.43
N ARG A 340 20.64 -8.63 -8.57
CA ARG A 340 20.58 -7.31 -9.21
C ARG A 340 21.53 -6.32 -8.56
N GLY A 341 21.62 -6.30 -7.23
CA GLY A 341 22.57 -5.45 -6.50
C GLY A 341 24.04 -5.72 -6.84
N ILE A 342 24.38 -6.93 -7.29
CA ILE A 342 25.72 -7.28 -7.79
C ILE A 342 25.89 -6.77 -9.22
N PHE A 343 24.93 -7.01 -10.12
CA PHE A 343 24.97 -6.47 -11.49
C PHE A 343 25.10 -4.94 -11.51
N ASP A 344 24.33 -4.26 -10.67
CA ASP A 344 24.36 -2.80 -10.54
C ASP A 344 25.68 -2.26 -10.00
N ARG A 345 26.44 -3.07 -9.25
CA ARG A 345 27.73 -2.66 -8.67
C ARG A 345 28.84 -2.67 -9.71
N TYR A 346 28.87 -3.70 -10.55
CA TYR A 346 29.96 -3.90 -11.50
C TYR A 346 29.68 -3.32 -12.89
N LYS A 347 28.40 -3.27 -13.31
CA LYS A 347 27.93 -2.69 -14.58
C LYS A 347 28.77 -3.05 -15.82
N THR A 348 29.30 -4.27 -15.85
CA THR A 348 30.19 -4.72 -16.92
C THR A 348 29.53 -5.90 -17.64
N PRO A 349 29.27 -5.80 -18.96
CA PRO A 349 28.60 -6.87 -19.71
C PRO A 349 29.27 -8.24 -19.58
N ALA A 350 30.61 -8.28 -19.59
CA ALA A 350 31.35 -9.52 -19.40
C ALA A 350 31.07 -10.17 -18.03
N ILE A 351 31.04 -9.39 -16.94
CA ILE A 351 30.72 -9.89 -15.60
C ILE A 351 29.28 -10.41 -15.56
N GLU A 352 28.33 -9.68 -16.16
CA GLU A 352 26.95 -10.15 -16.28
C GLU A 352 26.87 -11.49 -17.00
N ASP A 353 27.56 -11.65 -18.13
CA ASP A 353 27.51 -12.89 -18.92
C ASP A 353 28.12 -14.07 -18.15
N HIS A 354 29.24 -13.87 -17.47
CA HIS A 354 29.85 -14.87 -16.60
C HIS A 354 28.91 -15.31 -15.46
N VAL A 355 28.24 -14.35 -14.82
CA VAL A 355 27.29 -14.63 -13.73
C VAL A 355 26.01 -15.28 -14.26
N LYS A 356 25.49 -14.87 -15.42
CA LYS A 356 24.32 -15.49 -16.07
C LYS A 356 24.59 -16.95 -16.41
N GLU A 357 25.76 -17.26 -16.98
CA GLU A 357 26.16 -18.65 -17.26
C GLU A 357 26.32 -19.47 -15.98
N TYR A 358 26.92 -18.89 -14.94
CA TYR A 358 27.07 -19.55 -13.65
C TYR A 358 25.73 -19.88 -12.99
N ILE A 359 24.80 -18.91 -12.96
CA ILE A 359 23.44 -19.11 -12.46
C ILE A 359 22.72 -20.21 -13.23
N ARG A 360 22.78 -20.18 -14.58
CA ARG A 360 22.17 -21.21 -15.43
C ARG A 360 22.71 -22.60 -15.10
N ALA A 361 24.03 -22.75 -14.97
CA ALA A 361 24.65 -24.02 -14.66
C ALA A 361 24.22 -24.55 -13.28
N ILE A 362 24.15 -23.70 -12.25
CA ILE A 362 23.68 -24.08 -10.91
C ILE A 362 22.22 -24.54 -10.95
N VAL A 363 21.34 -23.74 -11.55
CA VAL A 363 19.90 -24.06 -11.61
C VAL A 363 19.67 -25.37 -12.36
N SER A 364 20.33 -25.56 -13.51
CA SER A 364 20.24 -26.80 -14.28
C SER A 364 20.76 -28.01 -13.51
N LEU A 365 21.85 -27.85 -12.75
CA LEU A 365 22.38 -28.91 -11.89
C LEU A 365 21.43 -29.27 -10.74
N GLU A 366 20.80 -28.29 -10.11
CA GLU A 366 19.83 -28.56 -9.04
C GLU A 366 18.58 -29.27 -9.58
N TYR A 367 18.11 -28.89 -10.78
CA TYR A 367 16.98 -29.56 -11.42
C TYR A 367 17.33 -31.00 -11.83
N SER A 368 18.54 -31.25 -12.37
CA SER A 368 18.94 -32.61 -12.75
C SER A 368 19.03 -33.55 -11.54
N LYS A 369 19.59 -33.09 -10.41
CA LYS A 369 19.65 -33.84 -9.14
C LYS A 369 18.28 -34.30 -8.64
N LYS A 370 17.24 -33.49 -8.88
CA LYS A 370 15.87 -33.81 -8.44
C LYS A 370 15.16 -34.73 -9.41
N HIS A 371 15.34 -34.55 -10.72
CA HIS A 371 14.80 -35.45 -11.75
C HIS A 371 15.37 -36.86 -11.68
N SER A 372 16.65 -37.04 -11.32
CA SER A 372 17.24 -38.37 -11.14
C SER A 372 16.68 -39.15 -9.94
N LYS A 373 15.91 -38.51 -9.05
CA LYS A 373 15.35 -39.12 -7.83
C LYS A 373 13.85 -39.43 -7.94
N THR A 374 13.16 -38.98 -8.97
CA THR A 374 11.73 -39.23 -9.17
C THR A 374 11.54 -40.51 -9.99
N PRO A 375 10.80 -41.54 -9.49
CA PRO A 375 10.42 -42.68 -10.31
C PRO A 375 9.57 -42.19 -11.49
N VAL A 376 9.93 -42.61 -12.71
CA VAL A 376 9.16 -42.29 -13.91
C VAL A 376 7.87 -43.11 -13.88
N THR A 377 6.78 -42.51 -13.42
CA THR A 377 5.43 -43.00 -13.70
C THR A 377 4.74 -42.00 -14.60
N ASP A 378 4.30 -42.51 -15.73
CA ASP A 378 3.50 -41.91 -16.80
C ASP A 378 4.21 -41.07 -17.87
N ALA A 379 4.36 -41.74 -19.02
CA ALA A 379 4.82 -41.21 -20.28
C ALA A 379 3.78 -40.26 -20.89
N THR A 380 4.13 -38.98 -20.99
CA THR A 380 3.66 -38.10 -22.06
C THR A 380 4.86 -37.33 -22.61
N PRO A 381 5.02 -37.21 -23.95
CA PRO A 381 6.21 -36.62 -24.53
C PRO A 381 6.16 -35.10 -24.39
N SER A 382 6.80 -34.56 -23.35
CA SER A 382 7.06 -33.13 -23.23
C SER A 382 8.25 -32.75 -24.12
N LYS A 383 8.05 -31.78 -25.03
CA LYS A 383 9.07 -31.13 -25.86
C LYS A 383 10.00 -30.23 -25.02
N THR A 384 10.59 -30.78 -23.96
CA THR A 384 11.62 -30.11 -23.17
C THR A 384 12.97 -30.44 -23.80
N PRO A 385 13.88 -29.47 -23.98
CA PRO A 385 15.24 -29.75 -24.45
C PRO A 385 15.88 -30.81 -23.55
N MET A 386 16.51 -31.81 -24.17
CA MET A 386 17.19 -32.91 -23.48
C MET A 386 18.15 -32.38 -22.40
N PRO A 387 18.31 -33.08 -21.26
CA PRO A 387 19.29 -32.68 -20.27
C PRO A 387 20.70 -32.89 -20.85
N VAL A 388 21.45 -31.80 -21.00
CA VAL A 388 22.91 -31.84 -21.09
C VAL A 388 23.43 -32.58 -19.85
N ASP A 389 24.46 -33.43 -20.01
CA ASP A 389 25.03 -34.26 -18.94
C ASP A 389 25.33 -33.41 -17.68
N SER A 390 24.94 -33.90 -16.50
CA SER A 390 25.18 -33.24 -15.21
C SER A 390 26.65 -32.86 -14.98
N ASN A 391 27.58 -33.61 -15.59
CA ASN A 391 29.01 -33.32 -15.56
C ASN A 391 29.37 -32.00 -16.24
N ASP A 392 28.71 -31.63 -17.35
CA ASP A 392 28.98 -30.40 -18.09
C ASP A 392 28.61 -29.14 -17.29
N TYR A 393 27.52 -29.21 -16.51
CA TYR A 393 27.14 -28.13 -15.61
C TYR A 393 28.12 -27.98 -14.45
N TYR A 394 28.59 -29.10 -13.88
CA TYR A 394 29.57 -29.08 -12.80
C TYR A 394 30.91 -28.47 -13.25
N ASP A 395 31.38 -28.84 -14.44
CA ASP A 395 32.60 -28.28 -15.03
C ASP A 395 32.44 -26.78 -15.32
N THR A 396 31.27 -26.36 -15.80
CA THR A 396 30.94 -24.94 -15.99
C THR A 396 30.98 -24.18 -14.66
N ILE A 397 30.40 -24.72 -13.59
CA ILE A 397 30.41 -24.12 -12.25
C ILE A 397 31.85 -23.94 -11.76
N LEU A 398 32.66 -25.01 -11.82
CA LEU A 398 34.07 -24.96 -11.39
C LEU A 398 34.88 -23.96 -12.20
N LYS A 399 34.68 -23.93 -13.53
CA LYS A 399 35.37 -22.98 -14.41
C LYS A 399 35.04 -21.53 -14.03
N LYS A 400 33.78 -21.22 -13.73
CA LYS A 400 33.36 -19.87 -13.32
C LYS A 400 33.87 -19.51 -11.92
N GLU A 401 33.83 -20.44 -10.96
CA GLU A 401 34.37 -20.24 -9.61
C GLU A 401 35.87 -19.92 -9.60
N ARG A 402 36.65 -20.45 -10.56
CA ARG A 402 38.07 -20.10 -10.70
C ARG A 402 38.31 -18.68 -11.24
N ILE A 403 37.37 -18.15 -12.02
CA ILE A 403 37.50 -16.82 -12.67
C ILE A 403 36.95 -15.72 -11.76
N PHE A 404 35.92 -16.00 -10.95
CA PHE A 404 35.29 -14.94 -10.16
C PHE A 404 36.18 -14.19 -9.16
N PRO A 405 37.19 -14.79 -8.50
CA PRO A 405 38.06 -14.05 -7.58
C PRO A 405 38.78 -12.86 -8.21
N SER A 406 38.95 -12.83 -9.54
CA SER A 406 39.52 -11.69 -10.26
C SER A 406 38.47 -10.71 -10.82
N LEU A 407 37.17 -11.05 -10.75
CA LEU A 407 36.08 -10.26 -11.34
C LEU A 407 35.15 -9.62 -10.30
N ILE A 408 34.82 -10.35 -9.24
CA ILE A 408 33.87 -9.93 -8.20
C ILE A 408 34.36 -10.37 -6.81
N LYS A 409 33.75 -9.84 -5.74
CA LYS A 409 34.20 -10.16 -4.39
C LYS A 409 33.83 -11.62 -4.03
N PRO A 410 34.66 -12.33 -3.24
CA PRO A 410 34.39 -13.72 -2.87
C PRO A 410 33.06 -13.94 -2.15
N ASP A 411 32.63 -13.00 -1.30
CA ASP A 411 31.34 -13.05 -0.60
C ASP A 411 30.15 -12.96 -1.56
N GLU A 412 30.29 -12.21 -2.66
CA GLU A 412 29.24 -12.09 -3.68
C GLU A 412 29.08 -13.37 -4.51
N VAL A 413 30.17 -14.10 -4.76
CA VAL A 413 30.09 -15.43 -5.41
C VAL A 413 29.25 -16.37 -4.56
N ILE A 414 29.47 -16.37 -3.24
CA ILE A 414 28.70 -17.17 -2.28
C ILE A 414 27.23 -16.73 -2.29
N ILE A 415 26.95 -15.43 -2.33
CA ILE A 415 25.59 -14.90 -2.43
C ILE A 415 24.90 -15.40 -3.70
N ILE A 416 25.57 -15.33 -4.87
CA ILE A 416 25.03 -15.80 -6.15
C ILE A 416 24.69 -17.28 -6.07
N LYS A 417 25.64 -18.09 -5.58
CA LYS A 417 25.49 -19.54 -5.46
C LYS A 417 24.33 -19.91 -4.55
N ASN A 418 24.31 -19.37 -3.33
CA ASN A 418 23.26 -19.67 -2.36
C ASN A 418 21.88 -19.22 -2.83
N CYS A 419 21.79 -18.06 -3.48
CA CYS A 419 20.55 -17.56 -4.04
C CYS A 419 20.04 -18.45 -5.18
N ALA A 420 20.93 -18.88 -6.08
CA ALA A 420 20.57 -19.74 -7.20
C ALA A 420 20.06 -21.10 -6.71
N ILE A 421 20.74 -21.72 -5.74
CA ILE A 421 20.31 -22.99 -5.13
C ILE A 421 18.95 -22.82 -4.44
N ALA A 422 18.80 -21.82 -3.56
CA ALA A 422 17.58 -21.62 -2.80
C ALA A 422 16.37 -21.37 -3.71
N ILE A 423 16.51 -20.53 -4.74
CA ILE A 423 15.44 -20.25 -5.70
C ILE A 423 15.14 -21.49 -6.55
N ALA A 424 16.14 -22.28 -6.94
CA ALA A 424 15.90 -23.52 -7.68
C ALA A 424 15.12 -24.54 -6.84
N GLU A 425 15.47 -24.72 -5.57
CA GLU A 425 14.76 -25.60 -4.65
C GLU A 425 13.33 -25.11 -4.37
N ALA A 426 13.15 -23.82 -4.11
CA ALA A 426 11.84 -23.20 -3.92
C ALA A 426 10.96 -23.35 -5.17
N SER A 427 11.55 -23.13 -6.37
CA SER A 427 10.87 -23.30 -7.65
C SER A 427 10.39 -24.75 -7.83
N TRP A 428 11.26 -25.72 -7.53
CA TRP A 428 10.94 -27.15 -7.57
C TRP A 428 9.79 -27.51 -6.64
N ASN A 429 9.83 -27.01 -5.40
CA ASN A 429 8.78 -27.27 -4.41
C ASN A 429 7.44 -26.65 -4.81
N LEU A 430 7.46 -25.44 -5.39
CA LEU A 430 6.26 -24.75 -5.83
C LEU A 430 5.54 -25.50 -6.96
N TYR A 431 6.26 -25.91 -8.01
CA TYR A 431 5.59 -26.53 -9.16
C TYR A 431 5.21 -28.01 -8.93
N ASN A 432 5.95 -28.74 -8.09
CA ASN A 432 5.62 -30.13 -7.72
C ASN A 432 4.62 -30.24 -6.56
N SER A 433 4.21 -29.11 -5.99
CA SER A 433 3.24 -29.11 -4.91
C SER A 433 1.92 -29.73 -5.38
N PRO A 434 1.38 -30.73 -4.68
CA PRO A 434 0.05 -31.26 -4.97
C PRO A 434 -1.06 -30.28 -4.56
N SER A 435 -0.71 -29.22 -3.82
CA SER A 435 -1.62 -28.19 -3.33
C SER A 435 -1.66 -26.99 -4.30
N GLY A 436 -2.88 -26.52 -4.61
CA GLY A 436 -3.14 -25.51 -5.64
C GLY A 436 -3.90 -26.11 -6.81
N ILE A 437 -5.22 -25.98 -6.79
CA ILE A 437 -6.11 -26.60 -7.77
C ILE A 437 -5.85 -25.98 -9.15
N GLY A 438 -5.44 -26.79 -10.13
CA GLY A 438 -5.35 -26.42 -11.54
C GLY A 438 -6.70 -26.60 -12.23
N TYR A 439 -7.74 -25.93 -11.73
CA TYR A 439 -9.11 -26.11 -12.22
C TYR A 439 -9.16 -25.74 -13.70
N SER A 440 -9.62 -26.66 -14.55
CA SER A 440 -9.58 -26.48 -16.01
C SER A 440 -10.31 -25.21 -16.46
N ASN A 441 -11.37 -24.82 -15.74
CA ASN A 441 -12.12 -23.61 -16.03
C ASN A 441 -11.32 -22.33 -15.75
N ASP A 442 -10.30 -22.36 -14.87
CA ASP A 442 -9.47 -21.18 -14.63
C ASP A 442 -8.67 -20.79 -15.86
N LYS A 443 -8.19 -21.78 -16.63
CA LYS A 443 -7.54 -21.54 -17.92
C LYS A 443 -8.52 -21.00 -18.96
N ALA A 444 -9.74 -21.52 -18.97
CA ALA A 444 -10.79 -21.04 -19.90
C ALA A 444 -11.18 -19.58 -19.63
N LEU A 445 -11.18 -19.18 -18.35
CA LEU A 445 -11.52 -17.83 -17.90
C LEU A 445 -10.29 -16.89 -17.84
N GLY A 446 -9.08 -17.41 -18.00
CA GLY A 446 -7.83 -16.67 -17.87
C GLY A 446 -7.48 -16.28 -16.42
N THR A 447 -8.21 -16.80 -15.43
CA THR A 447 -7.97 -16.55 -13.99
C THR A 447 -6.68 -17.21 -13.51
N ASP A 448 -6.17 -18.22 -14.23
CA ASP A 448 -4.88 -18.87 -13.98
C ASP A 448 -3.66 -17.94 -14.16
N LYS A 449 -3.84 -16.81 -14.87
CA LYS A 449 -2.83 -15.77 -15.07
C LYS A 449 -2.75 -14.76 -13.92
N HIS A 450 -3.71 -14.78 -13.01
CA HIS A 450 -3.76 -13.88 -11.86
C HIS A 450 -3.24 -14.57 -10.59
N VAL A 451 -2.68 -13.79 -9.67
CA VAL A 451 -2.36 -14.30 -8.32
C VAL A 451 -3.68 -14.64 -7.66
N PHE A 452 -3.87 -15.92 -7.32
CA PHE A 452 -5.13 -16.42 -6.81
C PHE A 452 -5.34 -15.98 -5.37
N SER A 453 -6.31 -15.11 -5.15
CA SER A 453 -6.82 -14.76 -3.83
C SER A 453 -8.21 -15.35 -3.64
N VAL A 454 -8.39 -16.14 -2.59
CA VAL A 454 -9.73 -16.59 -2.19
C VAL A 454 -10.45 -15.41 -1.54
N LEU A 455 -11.71 -15.22 -1.91
CA LEU A 455 -12.62 -14.35 -1.19
C LEU A 455 -13.14 -15.10 0.04
N GLY A 456 -12.49 -14.89 1.19
CA GLY A 456 -12.85 -15.51 2.47
C GLY A 456 -12.09 -16.80 2.80
N PRO A 457 -12.33 -17.39 3.99
CA PRO A 457 -11.56 -18.53 4.48
C PRO A 457 -11.91 -19.81 3.73
N HIS A 458 -10.99 -20.28 2.88
CA HIS A 458 -11.07 -21.60 2.26
C HIS A 458 -10.76 -22.69 3.31
N LEU A 459 -11.77 -23.50 3.67
CA LEU A 459 -11.64 -24.52 4.71
C LEU A 459 -11.03 -25.85 4.22
N GLY A 460 -10.69 -25.97 2.94
CA GLY A 460 -10.03 -27.16 2.39
C GLY A 460 -8.73 -27.49 3.13
N HIS A 461 -8.68 -28.69 3.73
CA HIS A 461 -7.55 -29.17 4.55
C HIS A 461 -6.23 -29.27 3.78
N TYR A 462 -6.27 -29.34 2.44
CA TYR A 462 -5.11 -29.52 1.57
C TYR A 462 -4.33 -28.23 1.26
N TYR A 463 -4.78 -27.05 1.73
CA TYR A 463 -4.08 -25.78 1.52
C TYR A 463 -3.07 -25.42 2.63
N GLY A 464 -2.98 -26.18 3.73
CA GLY A 464 -2.05 -25.91 4.85
C GLY A 464 -2.55 -24.82 5.81
N ASP A 465 -1.80 -24.44 6.84
CA ASP A 465 -2.33 -23.63 7.98
C ASP A 465 -1.86 -22.17 8.02
N ILE A 466 -1.17 -21.70 6.98
CA ILE A 466 -0.67 -20.33 6.90
C ILE A 466 -1.62 -19.47 6.08
N PHE A 467 -2.02 -18.33 6.63
CA PHE A 467 -2.89 -17.35 5.99
C PHE A 467 -2.13 -16.08 5.64
N LEU A 468 -2.09 -15.74 4.36
CA LEU A 468 -1.58 -14.48 3.84
C LEU A 468 -2.77 -13.56 3.58
N VAL A 469 -2.88 -12.50 4.37
CA VAL A 469 -3.89 -11.46 4.20
C VAL A 469 -3.26 -10.32 3.43
N PHE A 470 -3.70 -10.11 2.20
CA PHE A 470 -3.21 -9.03 1.37
C PHE A 470 -4.02 -7.77 1.59
N LYS A 471 -3.40 -6.62 1.26
CA LYS A 471 -4.15 -5.38 1.10
C LYS A 471 -5.18 -5.56 -0.03
N SER A 472 -6.30 -4.85 0.08
CA SER A 472 -7.39 -4.94 -0.90
C SER A 472 -6.97 -4.53 -2.31
N ASP A 473 -5.94 -3.71 -2.46
CA ASP A 473 -5.35 -3.30 -3.74
C ASP A 473 -4.70 -4.45 -4.53
N VAL A 474 -4.18 -5.49 -3.86
CA VAL A 474 -3.61 -6.69 -4.50
C VAL A 474 -4.66 -7.47 -5.31
N MET A 475 -5.93 -7.45 -4.87
CA MET A 475 -7.06 -8.01 -5.63
C MET A 475 -7.28 -7.30 -6.96
N PHE A 476 -6.79 -6.06 -7.07
CA PHE A 476 -6.98 -5.18 -8.21
C PHE A 476 -5.69 -4.98 -9.02
N HIS A 477 -4.56 -5.50 -8.53
CA HIS A 477 -3.25 -5.39 -9.18
C HIS A 477 -2.26 -6.44 -8.62
N PRO A 478 -2.00 -7.56 -9.34
CA PRO A 478 -1.10 -8.61 -8.86
C PRO A 478 0.40 -8.25 -8.96
N ASP A 479 0.72 -7.09 -9.57
CA ASP A 479 2.08 -6.55 -9.70
C ASP A 479 2.36 -5.40 -8.69
N THR A 480 1.60 -5.28 -7.59
CA THR A 480 1.84 -4.30 -6.49
C THR A 480 1.93 -4.98 -5.13
#